data_AF-A0A0L6CG02-F1
#
_entry.id   AF-A0A0L6CG02-F1
#
_cell.length_a   1.000
_cell.length_b   1.000
_cell.length_c   1.000
_cell.angle_alpha   90.00
_cell.angle_beta   90.00
_cell.angle_gamma   90.00
#
_symmetry.space_group_name_H-M   'P 1'
#
loop_
_entity.id
_entity.type
_entity.pdbx_description
1 polymer ?
#
loop_
_entity_poly.entity_id
_entity_poly.type
_entity_poly.pdbx_seq_one_letter_code
_entity_poly.pdbx_strand_id
1 'polypeptide(L)'
;MARRIGATHRDRLLLGAVIVGAALLFWCAAQAAGDPPAFLVGLFVLALAAVTVNPHTATGAGLLLVSVWLWYVAVDDSTTWWSLVAGCALLTVHSAQSLLASGPDPAPVPTTIARTWLRRTLAVAGVTLATGALTLTLHGRSSTSTTATIIGLAVVAAAVVAVLIAARDQGDEAH
;
A
#
# COMPACT_ATOMS: atom_id res chain seq x y z
N MET A 1 28.51 21.11 1.66
CA MET A 1 27.10 21.50 1.86
C MET A 1 26.25 21.24 0.61
N ALA A 2 26.61 21.74 -0.57
CA ALA A 2 25.86 21.53 -1.84
C ALA A 2 25.57 20.06 -2.20
N ARG A 3 26.50 19.12 -1.98
CA ARG A 3 26.26 17.68 -2.24
C ARG A 3 25.19 17.04 -1.33
N ARG A 4 24.97 17.56 -0.11
CA ARG A 4 23.92 17.03 0.79
C ARG A 4 22.53 17.50 0.37
N ILE A 5 22.41 18.71 -0.17
CA ILE A 5 21.13 19.26 -0.64
C ILE A 5 20.62 18.49 -1.86
N GLY A 6 21.51 18.14 -2.80
CA GLY A 6 21.14 17.36 -4.00
C GLY A 6 20.70 15.92 -3.70
N ALA A 7 21.27 15.28 -2.67
CA ALA A 7 20.90 13.92 -2.29
C ALA A 7 19.48 13.87 -1.69
N THR A 8 19.14 14.80 -0.80
CA THR A 8 17.79 14.88 -0.20
C THR A 8 16.70 15.08 -1.24
N HIS A 9 16.97 15.91 -2.26
CA HIS A 9 16.01 16.15 -3.33
C HIS A 9 15.76 14.87 -4.16
N ARG A 10 16.78 14.03 -4.36
CA ARG A 10 16.67 12.80 -5.13
C ARG A 10 15.80 11.76 -4.44
N ASP A 11 15.98 11.54 -3.13
CA ASP A 11 15.22 10.53 -2.39
C ASP A 11 13.72 10.84 -2.37
N ARG A 12 13.37 12.13 -2.26
CA ARG A 12 11.98 12.59 -2.32
C ARG A 12 11.37 12.45 -3.70
N LEU A 13 12.13 12.75 -4.76
CA LEU A 13 11.69 12.50 -6.13
C LEU A 13 11.43 11.02 -6.38
N LEU A 14 12.29 10.13 -5.86
CA LEU A 14 12.10 8.68 -5.98
C LEU A 14 10.84 8.24 -5.24
N LEU A 15 10.59 8.72 -4.02
CA LEU A 15 9.36 8.41 -3.28
C LEU A 15 8.11 8.96 -3.98
N GLY A 16 8.18 10.17 -4.54
CA GLY A 16 7.10 10.71 -5.38
C GLY A 16 6.83 9.84 -6.60
N ALA A 17 7.89 9.38 -7.30
CA ALA A 17 7.76 8.47 -8.43
C ALA A 17 7.15 7.12 -8.02
N VAL A 18 7.51 6.59 -6.85
CA VAL A 18 6.90 5.37 -6.28
C VAL A 18 5.41 5.56 -6.02
N ILE A 19 5.01 6.70 -5.46
CA ILE A 19 3.58 7.02 -5.22
C ILE A 19 2.82 7.07 -6.53
N VAL A 20 3.32 7.80 -7.52
CA VAL A 20 2.68 7.92 -8.84
C VAL A 20 2.61 6.56 -9.53
N GLY A 21 3.70 5.80 -9.55
CA GLY A 21 3.73 4.46 -10.14
C GLY A 21 2.76 3.49 -9.48
N ALA A 22 2.67 3.51 -8.15
CA ALA A 22 1.72 2.68 -7.41
C ALA A 22 0.26 3.13 -7.65
N ALA A 23 -0.02 4.43 -7.70
CA ALA A 23 -1.35 4.94 -8.04
C ALA A 23 -1.78 4.53 -9.47
N LEU A 24 -0.85 4.58 -10.44
CA LEU A 24 -1.12 4.10 -11.80
C LEU A 24 -1.34 2.58 -11.84
N LEU A 25 -0.61 1.81 -11.04
CA LEU A 25 -0.86 0.37 -10.90
C LEU A 25 -2.25 0.09 -10.34
N PHE A 26 -2.69 0.84 -9.32
CA PHE A 26 -4.05 0.77 -8.79
C PHE A 26 -5.07 1.08 -9.89
N TRP A 27 -4.85 2.14 -10.68
CA TRP A 27 -5.71 2.52 -11.79
C TRP A 27 -5.85 1.39 -12.83
N CYS A 28 -4.73 0.79 -13.25
CA CYS A 28 -4.74 -0.35 -14.16
C CYS A 28 -5.52 -1.55 -13.59
N ALA A 29 -5.36 -1.84 -12.29
CA ALA A 29 -6.09 -2.91 -11.63
C ALA A 29 -7.60 -2.62 -11.57
N ALA A 30 -8.01 -1.38 -11.29
CA ALA A 30 -9.41 -0.97 -11.28
C ALA A 30 -10.05 -1.09 -12.67
N GLN A 31 -9.36 -0.63 -13.73
CA GLN A 31 -9.80 -0.76 -15.12
C GLN A 31 -9.92 -2.22 -15.57
N ALA A 32 -9.06 -3.09 -15.06
CA ALA A 32 -9.08 -4.51 -15.43
C ALA A 32 -10.13 -5.31 -14.64
N ALA A 33 -10.55 -4.78 -13.48
CA ALA A 33 -11.57 -5.39 -12.62
C ALA A 33 -13.00 -4.91 -12.94
N GLY A 34 -13.17 -3.75 -13.57
CA GLY A 34 -14.48 -3.19 -13.91
C GLY A 34 -14.42 -1.92 -14.74
N ASP A 35 -15.52 -1.17 -14.78
CA ASP A 35 -15.69 0.02 -15.61
C ASP A 35 -15.94 1.27 -14.73
N PRO A 36 -14.88 1.96 -14.26
CA PRO A 36 -15.03 3.10 -13.37
C PRO A 36 -15.72 4.28 -14.05
N PRO A 37 -16.70 4.92 -13.38
CA PRO A 37 -17.43 6.04 -13.96
C PRO A 37 -16.51 7.25 -14.17
N ALA A 38 -16.65 7.92 -15.31
CA ALA A 38 -15.78 9.02 -15.75
C ALA A 38 -15.59 10.14 -14.69
N PHE A 39 -16.62 10.44 -13.91
CA PHE A 39 -16.53 11.40 -12.80
C PHE A 39 -15.49 11.00 -11.74
N LEU A 40 -15.48 9.72 -11.31
CA LEU A 40 -14.52 9.24 -10.32
C LEU A 40 -13.11 9.12 -10.91
N VAL A 41 -13.00 8.84 -12.21
CA VAL A 41 -11.71 8.91 -12.93
C VAL A 41 -11.13 10.32 -12.86
N GLY A 42 -11.96 11.33 -13.15
CA GLY A 42 -11.57 12.74 -13.03
C GLY A 42 -11.14 13.11 -11.61
N LEU A 43 -11.87 12.65 -10.59
CA LEU A 43 -11.54 12.88 -9.19
C LEU A 43 -10.22 12.19 -8.79
N PHE A 44 -9.99 10.97 -9.25
CA PHE A 44 -8.75 10.23 -9.02
C PHE A 44 -7.54 10.93 -9.64
N VAL A 45 -7.65 11.34 -10.91
CA VAL A 45 -6.59 12.10 -11.60
C VAL A 45 -6.31 13.42 -10.89
N LEU A 46 -7.35 14.14 -10.45
CA LEU A 46 -7.21 15.37 -9.68
C LEU A 46 -6.51 15.13 -8.33
N ALA A 47 -6.89 14.07 -7.60
CA ALA A 47 -6.26 13.71 -6.34
C ALA A 47 -4.78 13.32 -6.54
N LEU A 48 -4.47 12.58 -7.60
CA LEU A 48 -3.11 12.21 -7.96
C LEU A 48 -2.27 13.45 -8.30
N ALA A 49 -2.82 14.38 -9.09
CA ALA A 49 -2.17 15.65 -9.39
C ALA A 49 -1.98 16.52 -8.14
N ALA A 50 -2.93 16.53 -7.21
CA ALA A 50 -2.79 17.25 -5.95
C ALA A 50 -1.65 16.68 -5.08
N VAL A 51 -1.48 15.36 -5.08
CA VAL A 51 -0.37 14.69 -4.36
C VAL A 51 0.99 15.01 -4.99
N THR A 52 1.10 15.16 -6.31
CA THR A 52 2.38 15.52 -6.96
C THR A 52 2.77 16.96 -6.72
N VAL A 53 1.79 17.87 -6.57
CA VAL A 53 2.02 19.28 -6.24
C VAL A 53 2.35 19.46 -4.76
N ASN A 54 1.64 18.76 -3.87
CA ASN A 54 1.83 18.87 -2.43
C ASN A 54 1.75 17.49 -1.76
N PRO A 55 2.87 16.75 -1.66
CA PRO A 55 2.90 15.41 -1.07
C PRO A 55 2.81 15.43 0.47
N HIS A 56 2.93 16.60 1.12
CA HIS A 56 3.03 16.75 2.57
C HIS A 56 1.69 17.05 3.26
N THR A 57 0.59 17.11 2.50
CA THR A 57 -0.74 17.47 3.01
C THR A 57 -1.72 16.31 3.07
N ALA A 58 -2.93 16.57 3.59
CA ALA A 58 -4.09 15.67 3.56
C ALA A 58 -4.47 15.16 2.16
N THR A 59 -3.86 15.70 1.09
CA THR A 59 -3.95 15.23 -0.30
C THR A 59 -3.68 13.73 -0.43
N GLY A 60 -2.72 13.19 0.32
CA GLY A 60 -2.43 11.76 0.28
C GLY A 60 -3.58 10.88 0.79
N ALA A 61 -4.19 11.28 1.91
CA ALA A 61 -5.40 10.64 2.42
C ALA A 61 -6.57 10.81 1.43
N GLY A 62 -6.69 11.97 0.80
CA GLY A 62 -7.67 12.21 -0.27
C GLY A 62 -7.53 11.22 -1.42
N LEU A 63 -6.31 10.99 -1.92
CA LEU A 63 -6.03 10.01 -2.97
C LEU A 63 -6.45 8.60 -2.54
N LEU A 64 -6.12 8.18 -1.32
CA LEU A 64 -6.51 6.86 -0.81
C LEU A 64 -8.04 6.72 -0.69
N LEU A 65 -8.73 7.73 -0.14
CA LEU A 65 -10.18 7.74 -0.01
C LEU A 65 -10.88 7.66 -1.37
N VAL A 66 -10.43 8.48 -2.33
CA VAL A 66 -10.96 8.48 -3.69
C VAL A 66 -10.69 7.14 -4.37
N SER A 67 -9.52 6.54 -4.15
CA SER A 67 -9.18 5.22 -4.70
C SER A 67 -10.11 4.12 -4.16
N VAL A 68 -10.33 4.09 -2.84
CA VAL A 68 -11.25 3.13 -2.21
C VAL A 68 -12.68 3.33 -2.73
N TRP A 69 -13.12 4.60 -2.86
CA TRP A 69 -14.45 4.89 -3.40
C TRP A 69 -14.57 4.47 -4.87
N LEU A 70 -13.55 4.76 -5.68
CA LEU A 70 -13.49 4.33 -7.07
C LEU A 70 -13.57 2.82 -7.18
N TRP A 71 -12.79 2.08 -6.38
CA TRP A 71 -12.85 0.62 -6.35
C TRP A 71 -14.24 0.11 -6.00
N TYR A 72 -14.85 0.67 -4.95
CA TYR A 72 -16.18 0.27 -4.48
C TYR A 72 -17.29 0.49 -5.52
N VAL A 73 -17.20 1.55 -6.32
CA VAL A 73 -18.22 1.88 -7.34
C VAL A 73 -17.95 1.18 -8.67
N ALA A 74 -16.68 0.97 -9.03
CA ALA A 74 -16.28 0.46 -10.34
C ALA A 74 -16.27 -1.06 -10.43
N VAL A 75 -16.10 -1.75 -9.31
CA VAL A 75 -15.83 -3.20 -9.28
C VAL A 75 -16.99 -3.95 -8.63
N ASP A 76 -17.76 -4.67 -9.44
CA ASP A 76 -18.91 -5.46 -8.97
C ASP A 76 -18.51 -6.66 -8.09
N ASP A 77 -17.35 -7.27 -8.38
CA ASP A 77 -16.82 -8.40 -7.63
C ASP A 77 -15.46 -8.06 -6.99
N SER A 78 -15.50 -7.83 -5.67
CA SER A 78 -14.31 -7.55 -4.87
C SER A 78 -13.40 -8.78 -4.65
N THR A 79 -13.86 -9.98 -5.02
CA THR A 79 -13.12 -11.25 -4.90
C THR A 79 -12.40 -11.62 -6.20
N THR A 80 -11.98 -10.63 -6.97
CA THR A 80 -11.09 -10.83 -8.12
C THR A 80 -9.63 -10.79 -7.69
N TRP A 81 -8.74 -11.44 -8.45
CA TRP A 81 -7.30 -11.38 -8.19
C TRP A 81 -6.74 -9.95 -8.30
N TRP A 82 -7.43 -9.08 -9.03
CA TRP A 82 -7.11 -7.65 -9.14
C TRP A 82 -7.22 -6.90 -7.81
N SER A 83 -8.06 -7.38 -6.87
CA SER A 83 -8.17 -6.80 -5.52
C SER A 83 -6.85 -6.86 -4.75
N LEU A 84 -6.05 -7.91 -4.97
CA LEU A 84 -4.73 -8.07 -4.36
C LEU A 84 -3.74 -7.06 -4.94
N VAL A 85 -3.77 -6.88 -6.26
CA VAL A 85 -2.92 -5.89 -6.95
C VAL A 85 -3.27 -4.48 -6.48
N ALA A 86 -4.57 -4.15 -6.44
CA ALA A 86 -5.06 -2.87 -5.95
C ALA A 86 -4.71 -2.63 -4.48
N GLY A 87 -4.89 -3.63 -3.61
CA GLY A 87 -4.52 -3.56 -2.20
C GLY A 87 -3.02 -3.30 -2.00
N CYS A 88 -2.15 -4.01 -2.72
CA CYS A 88 -0.70 -3.78 -2.67
C CYS A 88 -0.30 -2.41 -3.21
N ALA A 89 -0.97 -1.93 -4.26
CA ALA A 89 -0.75 -0.61 -4.81
C ALA A 89 -1.11 0.49 -3.79
N LEU A 90 -2.29 0.41 -3.15
CA LEU A 90 -2.72 1.35 -2.12
C LEU A 90 -1.85 1.29 -0.87
N LEU A 91 -1.45 0.08 -0.45
CA LEU A 91 -0.48 -0.08 0.63
C LEU A 91 0.82 0.65 0.28
N THR A 92 1.35 0.47 -0.92
CA THR A 92 2.58 1.15 -1.40
C THR A 92 2.44 2.67 -1.40
N VAL A 93 1.29 3.20 -1.85
CA VAL A 93 0.99 4.65 -1.81
C VAL A 93 0.99 5.17 -0.38
N HIS A 94 0.18 4.58 0.49
CA HIS A 94 0.09 4.95 1.91
C HIS A 94 1.47 4.89 2.58
N SER A 95 2.23 3.87 2.19
CA SER A 95 3.54 3.60 2.71
C SER A 95 4.57 4.66 2.38
N ALA A 96 4.71 4.96 1.09
CA ALA A 96 5.63 5.99 0.62
C ALA A 96 5.23 7.39 1.15
N GLN A 97 3.93 7.67 1.28
CA GLN A 97 3.42 8.91 1.87
C GLN A 97 3.77 9.04 3.35
N SER A 98 3.58 7.98 4.12
CA SER A 98 3.94 7.96 5.56
C SER A 98 5.44 8.20 5.75
N LEU A 99 6.27 7.60 4.89
CA LEU A 99 7.72 7.83 4.92
C LEU A 99 8.09 9.27 4.51
N LEU A 100 7.43 9.84 3.50
CA LEU A 100 7.60 11.24 3.12
C LEU A 100 7.17 12.22 4.21
N ALA A 101 6.19 11.85 5.05
CA ALA A 101 5.69 12.66 6.15
C ALA A 101 6.48 12.53 7.47
N SER A 102 7.41 11.56 7.57
CA SER A 102 8.08 11.19 8.83
C SER A 102 9.16 12.19 9.30
N GLY A 103 9.38 13.31 8.60
CA GLY A 103 10.39 14.30 9.00
C GLY A 103 10.09 15.71 8.52
N PRO A 104 10.64 16.74 9.21
CA PRO A 104 10.49 18.13 8.78
C PRO A 104 11.09 18.35 7.40
N ASP A 105 10.45 19.21 6.61
CA ASP A 105 10.94 19.61 5.30
C ASP A 105 12.21 20.47 5.45
N PRO A 106 13.42 20.12 4.91
CA PRO A 106 13.80 19.09 3.93
C PRO A 106 14.82 18.07 4.49
N ALA A 107 14.53 17.39 5.60
CA ALA A 107 15.44 16.42 6.18
C ALA A 107 15.57 15.17 5.27
N PRO A 108 16.80 14.67 5.01
CA PRO A 108 17.00 13.42 4.30
C PRO A 108 16.43 12.25 5.12
N VAL A 109 15.83 11.27 4.44
CA VAL A 109 15.27 10.08 5.09
C VAL A 109 16.44 9.15 5.48
N PRO A 110 16.66 8.85 6.77
CA PRO A 110 17.71 7.91 7.16
C PRO A 110 17.45 6.53 6.56
N THR A 111 18.47 5.94 5.93
CA THR A 111 18.36 4.63 5.27
C THR A 111 17.99 3.51 6.23
N THR A 112 18.35 3.63 7.51
CA THR A 112 17.97 2.70 8.58
C THR A 112 16.46 2.70 8.79
N ILE A 113 15.86 3.89 8.93
CA ILE A 113 14.40 4.06 9.04
C ILE A 113 13.74 3.50 7.78
N ALA A 114 14.21 3.89 6.59
CA ALA A 114 13.64 3.41 5.32
C ALA A 114 13.66 1.88 5.20
N ARG A 115 14.74 1.20 5.60
CA ARG A 115 14.84 -0.27 5.57
C ARG A 115 13.88 -0.93 6.54
N THR A 116 13.82 -0.45 7.78
CA THR A 116 12.86 -0.97 8.78
C THR A 116 11.43 -0.81 8.29
N TRP A 117 11.14 0.35 7.72
CA TRP A 117 9.82 0.72 7.21
C TRP A 117 9.44 -0.15 5.99
N LEU A 118 10.38 -0.40 5.08
CA LEU A 118 10.22 -1.34 3.97
C LEU A 118 9.97 -2.78 4.44
N ARG A 119 10.73 -3.28 5.41
CA ARG A 119 10.54 -4.63 5.97
C ARG A 119 9.13 -4.80 6.56
N ARG A 120 8.67 -3.80 7.34
CA ARG A 120 7.31 -3.80 7.92
C ARG A 120 6.25 -3.79 6.83
N THR A 121 6.44 -2.97 5.80
CA THR A 121 5.51 -2.90 4.65
C THR A 121 5.45 -4.20 3.88
N LEU A 122 6.60 -4.82 3.59
CA LEU A 122 6.67 -6.11 2.90
C LEU A 122 6.05 -7.23 3.73
N ALA A 123 6.24 -7.21 5.05
CA ALA A 123 5.58 -8.16 5.93
C ALA A 123 4.06 -7.98 5.84
N VAL A 124 3.53 -6.77 6.04
CA VAL A 124 2.09 -6.48 5.91
C VAL A 124 1.56 -6.90 4.53
N ALA A 125 2.27 -6.54 3.45
CA ALA A 125 1.91 -6.92 2.08
C ALA A 125 1.85 -8.45 1.92
N GLY A 126 2.84 -9.18 2.43
CA GLY A 126 2.88 -10.64 2.39
C GLY A 126 1.70 -11.26 3.13
N VAL A 127 1.35 -10.74 4.31
CA VAL A 127 0.17 -11.20 5.08
C VAL A 127 -1.13 -10.93 4.33
N THR A 128 -1.29 -9.72 3.78
CA THR A 128 -2.47 -9.34 3.00
C THR A 128 -2.61 -10.21 1.75
N LEU A 129 -1.52 -10.44 1.01
CA LEU A 129 -1.51 -11.30 -0.17
C LEU A 129 -1.82 -12.76 0.18
N ALA A 130 -1.23 -13.31 1.24
CA ALA A 130 -1.49 -14.68 1.67
C ALA A 130 -2.95 -14.86 2.11
N THR A 131 -3.46 -13.94 2.91
CA THR A 131 -4.85 -13.98 3.39
C THR A 131 -5.82 -13.82 2.23
N GLY A 132 -5.58 -12.86 1.34
CA GLY A 132 -6.44 -12.62 0.19
C GLY A 132 -6.39 -13.76 -0.83
N ALA A 133 -5.21 -14.30 -1.16
CA ALA A 133 -5.08 -15.47 -2.03
C ALA A 133 -5.82 -16.68 -1.44
N LEU A 134 -5.72 -16.90 -0.13
CA LEU A 134 -6.48 -17.94 0.54
C LEU A 134 -7.99 -17.69 0.41
N THR A 135 -8.48 -16.47 0.68
CA THR A 135 -9.90 -16.11 0.47
C THR A 135 -10.36 -16.42 -0.95
N LEU A 136 -9.56 -16.08 -1.97
CA LEU A 136 -9.87 -16.37 -3.37
C LEU A 136 -9.98 -17.88 -3.64
N THR A 137 -9.06 -18.69 -3.12
CA THR A 137 -9.11 -20.16 -3.28
C THR A 137 -10.32 -20.80 -2.60
N LEU A 138 -10.84 -20.16 -1.54
CA LEU A 138 -11.98 -20.65 -0.79
C LEU A 138 -13.30 -20.18 -1.39
N HIS A 139 -13.34 -18.99 -1.98
CA HIS A 139 -14.55 -18.43 -2.61
C HIS A 139 -15.08 -19.33 -3.75
N GLY A 140 -14.18 -19.97 -4.51
CA GLY A 140 -14.55 -20.93 -5.55
C GLY A 140 -15.05 -22.30 -5.05
N ARG A 141 -15.04 -22.57 -3.73
CA ARG A 141 -15.53 -23.82 -3.13
C ARG A 141 -16.86 -23.54 -2.45
N SER A 142 -17.95 -24.00 -3.06
CA SER A 142 -19.36 -23.78 -2.67
C SER A 142 -19.81 -24.46 -1.36
N SER A 143 -18.93 -24.59 -0.37
CA SER A 143 -19.22 -25.19 0.92
C SER A 143 -18.54 -24.38 2.01
N THR A 144 -19.35 -23.82 2.91
CA THR A 144 -18.96 -23.11 4.13
C THR A 144 -18.24 -24.07 5.09
N SER A 145 -17.04 -24.49 4.70
CA SER A 145 -16.23 -25.42 5.46
C SER A 145 -15.57 -24.67 6.61
N THR A 146 -15.96 -24.98 7.84
CA THR A 146 -15.30 -24.50 9.07
C THR A 146 -13.77 -24.64 9.00
N THR A 147 -13.28 -25.66 8.29
CA THR A 147 -11.86 -25.91 8.03
C THR A 147 -11.19 -24.78 7.26
N ALA A 148 -11.87 -24.21 6.27
CA ALA A 148 -11.38 -23.07 5.49
C ALA A 148 -11.18 -21.82 6.37
N THR A 149 -12.14 -21.56 7.26
CA THR A 149 -12.07 -20.45 8.23
C THR A 149 -10.94 -20.64 9.24
N ILE A 150 -10.76 -21.87 9.74
CA ILE A 150 -9.66 -22.21 10.67
C ILE A 150 -8.29 -22.02 10.00
N ILE A 151 -8.13 -22.47 8.75
CA ILE A 151 -6.89 -22.27 8.00
C ILE A 151 -6.63 -20.77 7.78
N GLY A 152 -7.68 -19.99 7.46
CA GLY A 152 -7.59 -18.53 7.34
C GLY A 152 -7.09 -17.87 8.62
N LEU A 153 -7.71 -18.20 9.76
CA LEU A 153 -7.29 -17.69 11.06
C LEU A 153 -5.86 -18.10 11.43
N ALA A 154 -5.47 -19.34 11.14
CA ALA A 154 -4.13 -19.85 11.42
C ALA A 154 -3.06 -19.12 10.60
N VAL A 155 -3.32 -18.85 9.31
CA VAL A 155 -2.42 -18.07 8.45
C VAL A 155 -2.28 -16.66 8.96
N VAL A 156 -3.38 -16.00 9.33
CA VAL A 156 -3.36 -14.64 9.91
C VAL A 156 -2.59 -14.62 11.24
N ALA A 157 -2.81 -15.59 12.12
CA ALA A 157 -2.09 -15.68 13.39
C ALA A 157 -0.58 -15.90 13.19
N ALA A 158 -0.18 -16.80 12.29
CA ALA A 158 1.22 -17.05 11.97
C ALA A 158 1.89 -15.81 11.35
N ALA A 159 1.17 -15.12 10.48
CA ALA A 159 1.57 -13.84 9.91
C ALA A 159 1.82 -12.76 10.97
N VAL A 160 0.90 -12.60 11.92
CA VAL A 160 1.07 -11.66 13.05
C VAL A 160 2.28 -12.03 13.88
N VAL A 161 2.48 -13.31 14.20
CA VAL A 161 3.65 -13.80 14.94
C VAL A 161 4.95 -13.49 14.18
N ALA A 162 5.00 -13.71 12.86
CA ALA A 162 6.18 -13.39 12.06
C ALA A 162 6.49 -11.89 12.05
N VAL A 163 5.47 -11.02 11.98
CA VAL A 163 5.63 -9.57 12.10
C VAL A 163 6.17 -9.19 13.47
N LEU A 164 5.66 -9.81 14.54
CA LEU A 164 6.10 -9.55 15.91
C LEU A 164 7.55 -10.00 16.15
N ILE A 165 7.94 -11.15 15.62
CA ILE A 165 9.33 -11.65 15.69
C ILE A 165 10.27 -10.71 14.94
N ALA A 166 9.91 -10.33 13.70
CA ALA A 166 10.71 -9.40 12.90
C ALA A 166 10.83 -8.01 13.54
N ALA A 167 9.85 -7.60 14.35
CA ALA A 167 9.91 -6.38 15.13
C ALA A 167 10.79 -6.52 16.38
N ARG A 168 10.88 -7.72 16.97
CA ARG A 168 11.68 -8.02 18.17
C ARG A 168 13.17 -8.07 17.88
N ASP A 169 13.57 -8.71 16.78
CA ASP A 169 14.98 -8.79 16.34
C ASP A 169 15.61 -7.41 16.09
N GLN A 170 14.80 -6.37 15.87
CA GLN A 170 15.27 -5.00 15.67
C GLN A 170 15.54 -4.25 16.99
N GLY A 171 14.99 -4.73 18.12
CA GLY A 171 15.24 -4.14 19.44
C GLY A 171 16.60 -4.55 20.02
N ASP A 172 17.08 -5.74 19.66
CA ASP A 172 18.32 -6.30 20.19
C ASP A 172 19.59 -5.72 19.52
N GLU A 173 19.49 -5.17 18.29
CA GLU A 173 20.61 -4.49 17.62
C GLU A 173 20.85 -3.05 18.11
N ALA A 174 19.99 -2.52 18.99
CA ALA A 174 20.05 -1.14 19.48
C ALA A 174 20.72 -0.98 20.86
N HIS A 175 21.19 -2.08 21.47
CA HIS A 175 21.86 -2.14 22.77
C HIS A 175 23.30 -2.62 22.64
#